data_AF-A0A7S2PRT0-F1
#
_entry.id   AF-A0A7S2PRT0-F1
#
_cell.length_a   1.000
_cell.length_b   1.000
_cell.length_c   1.000
_cell.angle_alpha   90.00
_cell.angle_beta   90.00
_cell.angle_gamma   90.00
#
_symmetry.space_group_name_H-M   'P 1'
#
loop_
_entity.id
_entity.type
_entity.pdbx_description
1 polymer ?
#
loop_
_entity_poly.entity_id
_entity_poly.type
_entity_poly.pdbx_seq_one_letter_code
_entity_poly.pdbx_strand_id
1 'polypeptide(L)'
;GICAAPMSAGADGLAAFGGVLSTAVDAYRSHEEMRVQEIKRLRAEFDEEVKRLRAEFDEKLKRLREEHSEQITRLQEELGATTSRALLPFDLLDVAGAWYAQDCKARVVVTKSGQCSYDNGVTEVIEMVDGKLVLAGAYTLSLAKSSRKRLVWAPHTVWGVSSVRTWTQESVGES
;
A
#
# COMPACT_ATOMS: atom_id res chain seq x y z
N GLY A 1 5.49 106.07 53.34
CA GLY A 1 4.89 104.71 53.29
C GLY A 1 5.27 104.08 51.97
N ILE A 2 5.96 102.95 52.01
CA ILE A 2 6.13 102.08 50.84
C ILE A 2 5.92 100.66 51.37
N CYS A 3 4.78 100.07 51.07
CA CYS A 3 4.51 98.67 51.34
C CYS A 3 5.01 97.86 50.14
N ALA A 4 6.02 97.03 50.36
CA ALA A 4 6.44 95.99 49.41
C ALA A 4 5.60 94.73 49.67
N ALA A 5 4.90 94.25 48.63
CA ALA A 5 4.24 92.95 48.65
C ALA A 5 5.24 91.85 48.22
N PRO A 6 5.26 90.67 48.87
CA PRO A 6 6.12 89.57 48.45
C PRO A 6 5.50 88.80 47.28
N MET A 7 6.31 88.50 46.27
CA MET A 7 5.97 87.66 45.12
C MET A 7 5.78 86.20 45.58
N SER A 8 4.57 85.66 45.44
CA SER A 8 4.22 84.26 45.71
C SER A 8 4.13 83.41 44.43
N ALA A 9 5.06 83.57 43.48
CA ALA A 9 4.97 82.93 42.15
C ALA A 9 5.53 81.50 42.07
N GLY A 10 5.98 80.90 43.18
CA GLY A 10 6.78 79.65 43.16
C GLY A 10 6.00 78.34 43.35
N ALA A 11 4.87 78.33 44.05
CA ALA A 11 4.21 77.08 44.45
C ALA A 11 3.28 76.52 43.36
N ASP A 12 2.59 77.37 42.62
CA ASP A 12 1.59 76.96 41.62
C ASP A 12 2.22 76.31 40.38
N GLY A 13 3.43 76.73 40.00
CA GLY A 13 4.17 76.16 38.86
C GLY A 13 4.65 74.72 39.10
N LEU A 14 5.05 74.40 40.34
CA LEU A 14 5.49 73.05 40.72
C LEU A 14 4.32 72.06 40.78
N ALA A 15 3.16 72.49 41.27
CA ALA A 15 1.94 71.67 41.27
C ALA A 15 1.45 71.38 39.84
N ALA A 16 1.47 72.38 38.95
CA ALA A 16 1.12 72.21 37.54
C ALA A 16 2.08 71.24 36.82
N PHE A 17 3.38 71.37 37.05
CA PHE A 17 4.38 70.46 36.49
C PHE A 17 4.23 69.01 36.99
N GLY A 18 3.94 68.84 38.28
CA GLY A 18 3.63 67.53 38.87
C GLY A 18 2.39 66.86 38.25
N GLY A 19 1.34 67.64 37.97
CA GLY A 19 0.15 67.15 37.27
C GLY A 19 0.40 66.70 35.84
N VAL A 20 1.23 67.44 35.10
CA VAL A 20 1.64 67.07 33.73
C VAL A 20 2.47 65.78 33.72
N LEU A 21 3.42 65.64 34.65
CA LEU A 21 4.23 64.42 34.78
C LEU A 21 3.38 63.20 35.16
N SER A 22 2.44 63.34 36.10
CA SER A 22 1.52 62.25 36.45
C SER A 22 0.70 61.80 35.25
N THR A 23 0.16 62.76 34.49
CA THR A 23 -0.64 62.48 33.28
C THR A 23 0.19 61.76 32.22
N ALA A 24 1.44 62.18 32.01
CA ALA A 24 2.35 61.52 31.07
C ALA A 24 2.66 60.07 31.52
N VAL A 25 2.94 59.86 32.81
CA VAL A 25 3.21 58.51 33.36
C VAL A 25 1.99 57.59 33.21
N ASP A 26 0.79 58.08 33.48
CA ASP A 26 -0.43 57.29 33.33
C ASP A 26 -0.73 56.97 31.85
N ALA A 27 -0.44 57.90 30.93
CA ALA A 27 -0.53 57.66 29.49
C ALA A 27 0.47 56.59 29.02
N TYR A 28 1.72 56.62 29.50
CA TYR A 28 2.71 55.58 29.20
C TYR A 28 2.31 54.22 29.76
N ARG A 29 1.80 54.17 31.00
CA ARG A 29 1.30 52.93 31.61
C ARG A 29 0.16 52.32 30.80
N SER A 30 -0.83 53.14 30.43
CA SER A 30 -1.97 52.73 29.60
C SER A 30 -1.51 52.20 28.22
N HIS A 31 -0.55 52.88 27.58
CA HIS A 31 -0.01 52.44 26.31
C HIS A 31 0.72 51.09 26.42
N GLU A 32 1.49 50.87 27.48
CA GLU A 32 2.16 49.59 27.71
C GLU A 32 1.17 48.47 28.01
N GLU A 33 0.11 48.74 28.77
CA GLU A 33 -0.98 47.79 29.01
C GLU A 33 -1.68 47.39 27.70
N MET A 34 -1.96 48.34 26.81
CA MET A 34 -2.50 48.05 25.48
C MET A 34 -1.57 47.15 24.66
N ARG A 35 -0.26 47.43 24.66
CA ARG A 35 0.72 46.59 23.95
C ARG A 35 0.76 45.17 24.50
N VAL A 36 0.73 45.01 25.82
CA VAL A 36 0.70 43.70 26.47
C VAL A 36 -0.59 42.95 26.11
N GLN A 37 -1.74 43.62 26.08
CA GLN A 37 -3.00 43.02 25.65
C GLN A 37 -2.94 42.58 24.18
N GLU A 38 -2.38 43.41 23.30
CA GLU A 38 -2.25 43.09 21.89
C GLU A 38 -1.33 41.89 21.67
N ILE A 39 -0.20 41.82 22.37
CA ILE A 39 0.69 40.65 22.31
C ILE A 39 -0.02 39.38 22.79
N LYS A 40 -0.83 39.47 23.86
CA LYS A 40 -1.61 38.32 24.36
C LYS A 40 -2.64 37.87 23.34
N ARG A 41 -3.33 38.81 22.70
CA ARG A 41 -4.31 38.53 21.65
C ARG A 41 -3.66 37.83 20.47
N LEU A 42 -2.57 38.39 19.93
CA LEU A 42 -1.84 37.81 18.81
C LEU A 42 -1.33 36.41 19.13
N ARG A 43 -0.81 36.18 20.35
CA ARG A 43 -0.41 34.82 20.79
C ARG A 43 -1.58 33.84 20.77
N ALA A 44 -2.74 34.24 21.29
CA ALA A 44 -3.92 33.40 21.28
C ALA A 44 -4.39 33.08 19.85
N GLU A 45 -4.40 34.07 18.95
CA GLU A 45 -4.74 33.88 17.54
C GLU A 45 -3.76 32.92 16.85
N PHE A 46 -2.45 33.08 17.08
CA PHE A 46 -1.43 32.17 16.57
C PHE A 46 -1.60 30.73 17.08
N ASP A 47 -1.85 30.56 18.38
CA ASP A 47 -2.03 29.24 18.98
C ASP A 47 -3.27 28.53 18.42
N GLU A 48 -4.36 29.26 18.21
CA GLU A 48 -5.57 28.71 17.59
C GLU A 48 -5.35 28.34 16.11
N GLU A 49 -4.64 29.17 15.34
CA GLU A 49 -4.31 28.84 13.95
C GLU A 49 -3.42 27.59 13.86
N VAL A 50 -2.44 27.45 14.75
CA VAL A 50 -1.58 26.25 14.81
C VAL A 50 -2.40 25.01 15.16
N LYS A 51 -3.34 25.10 16.12
CA LYS A 51 -4.24 23.98 16.45
C LYS A 51 -5.11 23.60 15.27
N ARG A 52 -5.68 24.58 14.57
CA ARG A 52 -6.52 24.38 13.38
C ARG A 52 -5.75 23.65 12.29
N LEU A 53 -4.55 24.12 11.96
CA LEU A 53 -3.70 23.51 10.93
C LEU A 53 -3.33 22.07 11.29
N ARG A 54 -2.98 21.79 12.55
CA ARG A 54 -2.68 20.43 13.01
C ARG A 54 -3.87 19.50 12.82
N ALA A 55 -5.06 19.92 13.24
CA ALA A 55 -6.28 19.13 13.07
C ALA A 55 -6.57 18.83 11.59
N GLU A 56 -6.39 19.82 10.71
CA GLU A 56 -6.59 19.66 9.26
C GLU A 56 -5.58 18.67 8.64
N PHE A 57 -4.30 18.74 9.06
CA PHE A 57 -3.28 17.79 8.62
C PHE A 57 -3.56 16.36 9.10
N ASP A 58 -3.95 16.20 10.37
CA ASP A 58 -4.29 14.89 10.93
C ASP A 58 -5.49 14.27 10.21
N GLU A 59 -6.51 15.06 9.88
CA GLU A 59 -7.66 14.60 9.11
C GLU A 59 -7.28 14.18 7.69
N LYS A 60 -6.45 14.98 6.99
CA LYS A 60 -5.93 14.62 5.66
C LYS A 60 -5.14 13.32 5.68
N LEU A 61 -4.26 13.14 6.68
CA LEU A 61 -3.48 11.91 6.83
C LEU A 61 -4.36 10.70 7.12
N LYS A 62 -5.41 10.87 7.94
CA LYS A 62 -6.38 9.80 8.22
C LYS A 62 -7.09 9.35 6.95
N ARG A 63 -7.65 10.30 6.18
CA ARG A 63 -8.34 10.01 4.92
C ARG A 63 -7.43 9.29 3.92
N LEU A 64 -6.19 9.77 3.77
CA LEU A 64 -5.22 9.15 2.85
C LEU A 64 -4.89 7.70 3.26
N ARG A 65 -4.76 7.44 4.56
CA ARG A 65 -4.52 6.08 5.09
C ARG A 65 -5.71 5.16 4.82
N GLU A 66 -6.93 5.64 5.03
CA GLU A 66 -8.16 4.88 4.76
C GLU A 66 -8.26 4.54 3.26
N GLU A 67 -8.09 5.53 2.39
CA GLU A 67 -8.12 5.33 0.93
C GLU A 67 -7.08 4.30 0.46
N HIS A 68 -5.84 4.41 0.94
CA HIS A 68 -4.79 3.47 0.56
C HIS A 68 -5.06 2.05 1.10
N SER A 69 -5.66 1.94 2.28
CA SER A 69 -6.04 0.64 2.86
C SER A 69 -7.16 -0.02 2.06
N GLU A 70 -8.14 0.76 1.61
CA GLU A 70 -9.20 0.26 0.72
C GLU A 70 -8.65 -0.18 -0.63
N GLN A 71 -7.74 0.59 -1.24
CA GLN A 71 -7.08 0.23 -2.49
C GLN A 71 -6.31 -1.09 -2.37
N ILE A 72 -5.54 -1.27 -1.29
CA ILE A 72 -4.84 -2.53 -1.02
C ILE A 72 -5.83 -3.68 -0.91
N THR A 73 -6.92 -3.50 -0.17
CA THR A 73 -7.94 -4.55 0.03
C THR A 73 -8.57 -4.94 -1.29
N ARG A 74 -8.97 -3.97 -2.11
CA ARG A 74 -9.53 -4.22 -3.45
C ARG A 74 -8.55 -4.96 -4.34
N LEU A 75 -7.28 -4.54 -4.37
CA LEU A 75 -6.25 -5.23 -5.15
C LEU A 75 -6.01 -6.67 -4.66
N GLN A 76 -6.08 -6.91 -3.35
CA GLN A 76 -5.99 -8.26 -2.78
C GLN A 76 -7.19 -9.13 -3.18
N GLU A 77 -8.41 -8.57 -3.16
CA GLU A 77 -9.62 -9.25 -3.61
C GLU A 77 -9.57 -9.55 -5.11
N GLU A 78 -9.17 -8.58 -5.94
CA GLU A 78 -8.99 -8.76 -7.38
C GLU A 78 -7.92 -9.81 -7.70
N LEU A 79 -6.79 -9.78 -6.98
CA LEU A 79 -5.75 -10.79 -7.12
C LEU A 79 -6.24 -12.17 -6.66
N GLY A 80 -6.97 -12.24 -5.55
CA GLY A 80 -7.57 -13.47 -5.05
C GLY A 80 -8.60 -14.04 -6.03
N ALA A 81 -9.44 -13.20 -6.62
CA ALA A 81 -10.45 -13.60 -7.59
C ALA A 81 -9.83 -14.01 -8.93
N THR A 82 -8.84 -13.27 -9.44
CA THR A 82 -8.12 -13.63 -10.67
C THR A 82 -7.31 -14.90 -10.48
N THR A 83 -6.66 -15.08 -9.33
CA THR A 83 -5.94 -16.31 -8.97
C THR A 83 -6.92 -17.48 -8.87
N SER A 84 -8.06 -17.31 -8.18
CA SER A 84 -9.08 -18.37 -8.05
C SER A 84 -9.73 -18.73 -9.38
N ARG A 85 -9.89 -17.76 -10.30
CA ARG A 85 -10.49 -17.99 -11.63
C ARG A 85 -9.48 -18.49 -12.67
N ALA A 86 -8.20 -18.16 -12.54
CA ALA A 86 -7.13 -18.65 -13.40
C ALA A 86 -6.55 -20.00 -12.92
N LEU A 87 -6.82 -20.40 -11.68
CA LEU A 87 -6.38 -21.66 -11.09
C LEU A 87 -7.59 -22.53 -10.72
N LEU A 88 -8.36 -23.02 -11.69
CA LEU A 88 -8.81 -24.40 -11.49
C LEU A 88 -7.53 -25.23 -11.54
N PRO A 89 -7.05 -25.77 -10.41
CA PRO A 89 -5.82 -26.54 -10.40
C PRO A 89 -6.05 -27.72 -11.34
N PHE A 90 -5.13 -27.96 -12.27
CA PHE A 90 -5.14 -29.26 -12.94
C PHE A 90 -4.94 -30.32 -11.87
N ASP A 91 -5.90 -31.21 -11.73
CA ASP A 91 -5.76 -32.40 -10.89
C ASP A 91 -5.34 -33.60 -11.73
N LEU A 92 -5.16 -34.76 -11.08
CA LEU A 92 -4.80 -36.00 -11.78
C LEU A 92 -5.91 -36.48 -12.72
N LEU A 93 -7.17 -36.15 -12.46
CA LEU A 93 -8.31 -36.53 -13.30
C LEU A 93 -8.28 -35.74 -14.62
N ASP A 94 -7.86 -34.50 -14.56
CA ASP A 94 -7.78 -33.58 -15.70
C ASP A 94 -6.68 -33.94 -16.71
N VAL A 95 -5.64 -34.63 -16.24
CA VAL A 95 -4.54 -35.12 -17.07
C VAL A 95 -4.69 -36.61 -17.42
N ALA A 96 -5.66 -37.31 -16.83
CA ALA A 96 -5.93 -38.71 -17.15
C ALA A 96 -6.48 -38.84 -18.59
N GLY A 97 -5.98 -39.82 -19.33
CA GLY A 97 -6.39 -40.08 -20.70
C GLY A 97 -5.23 -40.43 -21.62
N ALA A 98 -5.52 -40.43 -22.92
CA ALA A 98 -4.55 -40.68 -23.98
C ALA A 98 -3.99 -39.36 -24.52
N TRP A 99 -2.67 -39.26 -24.56
CA TRP A 99 -1.96 -38.12 -25.09
C TRP A 99 -0.88 -38.56 -26.05
N TYR A 100 -0.39 -37.61 -26.84
CA TYR A 100 0.77 -37.77 -27.68
C TYR A 100 1.90 -36.87 -27.17
N ALA A 101 3.00 -37.46 -26.73
CA ALA A 101 4.19 -36.76 -26.26
C ALA A 101 5.06 -36.33 -27.45
N GLN A 102 5.17 -35.03 -27.68
CA GLN A 102 5.84 -34.46 -28.86
C GLN A 102 7.36 -34.65 -28.83
N ASP A 103 7.95 -34.65 -27.64
CA ASP A 103 9.39 -34.75 -27.43
C ASP A 103 9.94 -36.15 -27.77
N CYS A 104 9.23 -37.20 -27.36
CA CYS A 104 9.62 -38.58 -27.63
C CYS A 104 8.79 -39.26 -28.75
N LYS A 105 7.89 -38.51 -29.41
CA LYS A 105 7.01 -38.99 -30.48
C LYS A 105 6.26 -40.28 -30.14
N ALA A 106 5.85 -40.41 -28.88
CA ALA A 106 5.20 -41.61 -28.37
C ALA A 106 3.82 -41.27 -27.80
N ARG A 107 2.88 -42.22 -27.90
CA ARG A 107 1.63 -42.13 -27.16
C ARG A 107 1.91 -42.35 -25.68
N VAL A 108 1.21 -41.60 -24.84
CA VAL A 108 1.18 -41.80 -23.40
C VAL A 108 -0.25 -42.04 -22.96
N VAL A 109 -0.45 -43.04 -22.11
CA VAL A 109 -1.71 -43.25 -21.40
C VAL A 109 -1.49 -42.92 -19.94
N VAL A 110 -2.23 -41.94 -19.44
CA VAL A 110 -2.20 -41.51 -18.05
C VAL A 110 -3.41 -42.08 -17.34
N THR A 111 -3.16 -42.88 -16.30
CA THR A 111 -4.22 -43.40 -15.44
C THR A 111 -4.70 -42.32 -14.45
N LYS A 112 -5.89 -42.51 -13.87
CA LYS A 112 -6.40 -41.62 -12.80
C LYS A 112 -5.50 -41.60 -11.54
N SER A 113 -4.61 -42.59 -11.40
CA SER A 113 -3.64 -42.67 -10.31
C SER A 113 -2.33 -41.91 -10.60
N GLY A 114 -2.18 -41.34 -11.79
CA GLY A 114 -0.96 -40.63 -12.20
C GLY A 114 0.10 -41.51 -12.86
N GLN A 115 -0.08 -42.82 -12.95
CA GLN A 115 0.81 -43.67 -13.75
C GLN A 115 0.71 -43.34 -15.24
N CYS A 116 1.85 -43.10 -15.88
CA CYS A 116 2.00 -42.79 -17.29
C CYS A 116 2.69 -43.97 -17.98
N SER A 117 2.04 -44.56 -18.98
CA SER A 117 2.62 -45.65 -19.79
C SER A 117 2.81 -45.17 -21.22
N TYR A 118 4.04 -45.23 -21.71
CA TYR A 118 4.39 -44.86 -23.07
C TYR A 118 4.41 -46.09 -23.99
N ASP A 119 4.06 -45.92 -25.26
CA ASP A 119 4.10 -47.03 -26.25
C ASP A 119 5.52 -47.56 -26.50
N ASN A 120 6.55 -46.79 -26.16
CA ASN A 120 7.95 -47.23 -26.23
C ASN A 120 8.37 -48.10 -25.02
N GLY A 121 7.44 -48.45 -24.13
CA GLY A 121 7.67 -49.26 -22.93
C GLY A 121 8.17 -48.48 -21.70
N VAL A 122 8.42 -47.17 -21.83
CA VAL A 122 8.79 -46.32 -20.69
C VAL A 122 7.57 -46.12 -19.79
N THR A 123 7.79 -46.10 -18.48
CA THR A 123 6.76 -45.73 -17.50
C THR A 123 7.27 -44.59 -16.62
N GLU A 124 6.41 -43.62 -16.37
CA GLU A 124 6.67 -42.47 -15.50
C GLU A 124 5.45 -42.26 -14.59
N VAL A 125 5.59 -41.40 -13.58
CA VAL A 125 4.51 -41.09 -12.65
C VAL A 125 4.32 -39.58 -12.58
N ILE A 126 3.06 -39.15 -12.56
CA ILE A 126 2.65 -37.79 -12.21
C ILE A 126 2.18 -37.80 -10.77
N GLU A 127 2.75 -36.94 -9.96
CA GLU A 127 2.42 -36.80 -8.53
C GLU A 127 2.00 -35.36 -8.23
N MET A 128 1.21 -35.20 -7.17
CA MET A 128 0.85 -33.87 -6.66
C MET A 128 1.85 -33.47 -5.57
N VAL A 129 2.68 -32.46 -5.84
CA VAL A 129 3.68 -31.93 -4.91
C VAL A 129 3.43 -30.44 -4.74
N ASP A 130 3.20 -29.99 -3.50
CA ASP A 130 2.92 -28.59 -3.16
C ASP A 130 1.80 -27.95 -4.02
N GLY A 131 0.74 -28.72 -4.31
CA GLY A 131 -0.39 -28.29 -5.12
C GLY A 131 -0.09 -28.16 -6.63
N LYS A 132 1.01 -28.76 -7.10
CA LYS A 132 1.41 -28.79 -8.51
C LYS A 132 1.58 -30.22 -9.00
N LEU A 133 1.19 -30.47 -10.25
CA LEU A 133 1.46 -31.75 -10.92
C LEU A 133 2.92 -31.81 -11.35
N VAL A 134 3.62 -32.83 -10.89
CA VAL A 134 5.03 -33.10 -11.18
C VAL A 134 5.17 -34.43 -11.91
N LEU A 135 5.71 -34.41 -13.13
CA LEU A 135 6.01 -35.58 -13.94
C LEU A 135 7.45 -36.06 -13.67
N ALA A 136 7.57 -37.33 -13.30
CA ALA A 136 8.84 -38.03 -13.07
C ALA A 136 9.79 -37.32 -12.08
N GLY A 137 9.24 -36.52 -11.15
CA GLY A 137 10.02 -35.70 -10.20
C GLY A 137 10.84 -34.57 -10.83
N ALA A 138 10.83 -34.43 -12.16
CA ALA A 138 11.75 -33.56 -12.91
C ALA A 138 11.04 -32.44 -13.67
N TYR A 139 9.74 -32.54 -13.90
CA TYR A 139 8.97 -31.54 -14.64
C TYR A 139 7.73 -31.12 -13.88
N THR A 140 7.44 -29.82 -13.83
CA THR A 140 6.19 -29.27 -13.29
C THR A 140 5.25 -28.87 -14.43
N LEU A 141 3.95 -29.17 -14.30
CA LEU A 141 2.95 -28.71 -15.26
C LEU A 141 2.83 -27.18 -15.26
N SER A 142 2.98 -26.58 -16.43
CA SER A 142 2.85 -25.13 -16.62
C SER A 142 1.39 -24.75 -16.82
N LEU A 143 0.74 -24.26 -15.76
CA LEU A 143 -0.67 -23.82 -15.82
C LEU A 143 -0.90 -22.71 -16.86
N ALA A 144 0.05 -21.80 -17.02
CA ALA A 144 -0.05 -20.69 -17.98
C ALA A 144 0.02 -21.13 -19.45
N LYS A 145 0.60 -22.31 -19.73
CA LYS A 145 0.82 -22.80 -21.11
C LYS A 145 0.01 -24.06 -21.42
N SER A 146 -0.67 -24.61 -20.42
CA SER A 146 -1.45 -25.84 -20.54
C SER A 146 -2.94 -25.55 -20.70
N SER A 147 -3.63 -26.44 -21.37
CA SER A 147 -5.08 -26.50 -21.53
C SER A 147 -5.53 -27.97 -21.46
N ARG A 148 -6.84 -28.22 -21.39
CA ARG A 148 -7.41 -29.58 -21.44
C ARG A 148 -7.05 -30.38 -22.69
N LYS A 149 -6.55 -29.73 -23.75
CA LYS A 149 -6.12 -30.36 -25.01
C LYS A 149 -4.61 -30.39 -25.19
N ARG A 150 -3.85 -29.71 -24.32
CA ARG A 150 -2.40 -29.58 -24.44
C ARG A 150 -1.77 -29.39 -23.06
N LEU A 151 -0.92 -30.31 -22.64
CA LEU A 151 -0.17 -30.19 -21.38
C LEU A 151 1.28 -29.81 -21.69
N VAL A 152 1.80 -28.81 -20.98
CA VAL A 152 3.17 -28.32 -21.14
C VAL A 152 3.90 -28.50 -19.82
N TRP A 153 4.94 -29.32 -19.83
CA TRP A 153 5.73 -29.68 -18.66
C TRP A 153 7.07 -28.94 -18.70
N ALA A 154 7.29 -28.05 -17.73
CA ALA A 154 8.50 -27.26 -17.60
C ALA A 154 9.52 -28.00 -16.73
N PRO A 155 10.79 -28.12 -17.14
CA PRO A 155 11.80 -28.79 -16.33
C PRO A 155 12.07 -27.99 -15.05
N HIS A 156 12.35 -28.71 -13.96
CA HIS A 156 12.98 -28.10 -12.79
C HIS A 156 14.38 -27.65 -13.22
N THR A 157 14.80 -26.45 -12.81
CA THR A 157 16.12 -25.86 -13.14
C THR A 157 17.30 -26.59 -12.48
N VAL A 158 17.19 -27.90 -12.28
CA VAL A 158 18.27 -28.76 -11.82
C VAL A 158 19.10 -29.16 -13.03
N TRP A 159 20.40 -28.89 -12.93
CA TRP A 159 21.42 -29.11 -13.95
C TRP A 159 21.21 -30.37 -14.80
N GLY A 160 20.99 -30.19 -16.12
CA GLY A 160 21.03 -31.28 -17.11
C GLY A 160 19.76 -31.55 -17.91
N VAL A 161 18.60 -30.99 -17.54
CA VAL A 161 17.34 -31.15 -18.30
C VAL A 161 16.84 -29.78 -18.78
N SER A 162 17.07 -29.46 -20.06
CA SER A 162 16.74 -28.13 -20.62
C SER A 162 15.46 -28.10 -21.45
N SER A 163 14.87 -29.25 -21.76
CA SER A 163 13.83 -29.35 -22.79
C SER A 163 12.44 -29.44 -22.18
N VAL A 164 11.59 -28.47 -22.50
CA VAL A 164 10.15 -28.51 -22.19
C VAL A 164 9.52 -29.71 -22.88
N ARG A 165 8.70 -30.49 -22.16
CA ARG A 165 7.88 -31.55 -22.76
C ARG A 165 6.49 -31.03 -23.06
N THR A 166 5.93 -31.41 -24.20
CA THR A 166 4.57 -31.02 -24.59
C THR A 166 3.78 -32.26 -24.96
N TRP A 167 2.63 -32.44 -24.33
CA TRP A 167 1.67 -33.48 -24.67
C TRP A 167 0.44 -32.85 -25.29
N THR A 168 -0.07 -33.44 -26.37
CA THR A 168 -1.32 -33.01 -27.01
C THR A 168 -2.35 -34.13 -26.92
N GLN A 169 -3.59 -33.76 -26.61
CA GLN A 169 -4.67 -34.74 -26.52
C GLN A 169 -4.83 -35.40 -27.89
N GLU A 170 -4.85 -36.73 -27.89
CA GLU A 170 -5.15 -37.47 -29.12
C GLU A 170 -6.59 -37.14 -29.50
N SER A 171 -6.77 -36.40 -30.59
CA SER A 171 -8.10 -36.23 -31.18
C SER A 171 -8.58 -37.61 -31.58
N VAL A 172 -9.50 -38.17 -30.79
CA VAL A 172 -10.27 -39.33 -31.18
C VAL A 172 -10.95 -38.92 -32.47
N GLY A 173 -10.41 -39.35 -33.60
CA GLY A 173 -11.06 -39.15 -34.88
C GLY A 173 -12.42 -39.81 -34.76
N GLU A 174 -13.47 -39.00 -34.82
CA GLU A 174 -14.80 -39.48 -35.17
C GLU A 174 -14.62 -40.25 -36.48
N SER A 175 -14.67 -41.58 -36.36
CA SER A 175 -14.63 -42.53 -37.47
C SER A 175 -16.04 -42.97 -37.76
#